data_AF-A0A0F8YYI4-F1
#
_entry.id   AF-A0A0F8YYI4-F1
#
_cell.length_a   1.000
_cell.length_b   1.000
_cell.length_c   1.000
_cell.angle_alpha   90.00
_cell.angle_beta   90.00
_cell.angle_gamma   90.00
#
_symmetry.space_group_name_H-M   'P 1'
#
loop_
_entity.id
_entity.type
_entity.pdbx_description
1 polymer ?
#
loop_
_entity_poly.entity_id
_entity_poly.type
_entity_poly.pdbx_seq_one_letter_code
_entity_poly.pdbx_strand_id
1 'polypeptide(L)'
;KMKKLLTKENLEKIKIIAIYGDTGTGKTGLAYKIIELFNKKVYFLKHPKPEIIEKIGYQNLTSLEEIERLQDCIIFWDEPQLSTPIHDKKTNRIIANVCSLARQLSITLIIASSDTRVFTKHNEAYFDLWLIKDVDFEMIKQGSKIRKAIKNNSRFEPSGFRLEDNEFVAESRKLREFNGKHTFKLPKIWSEEHSKPYRNSERNSERKCEKTRVKKVRKKQRKGGKKNV
;
A
#
# COMPACT_ATOMS: atom_id res chain seq x y z
N LYS A 1 -5.07 -11.00 16.79
CA LYS A 1 -4.66 -9.95 17.75
C LYS A 1 -5.02 -8.54 17.26
N MET A 2 -4.89 -8.21 15.96
CA MET A 2 -5.29 -6.91 15.37
C MET A 2 -6.72 -6.44 15.70
N LYS A 3 -7.74 -7.31 15.59
CA LYS A 3 -9.15 -6.99 15.91
C LYS A 3 -9.40 -6.61 17.39
N LYS A 4 -8.55 -7.04 18.32
CA LYS A 4 -8.73 -6.69 19.75
C LYS A 4 -8.23 -5.27 20.08
N LEU A 5 -7.36 -4.69 19.24
CA LEU A 5 -6.75 -3.38 19.49
C LEU A 5 -7.31 -2.28 18.57
N LEU A 6 -7.69 -2.64 17.34
CA LEU A 6 -8.43 -1.77 16.43
C LEU A 6 -9.94 -1.98 16.60
N THR A 7 -10.47 -1.55 17.74
CA THR A 7 -11.92 -1.42 17.92
C THR A 7 -12.46 -0.35 16.97
N LYS A 8 -13.75 -0.41 16.66
CA LYS A 8 -14.42 0.62 15.83
C LYS A 8 -14.20 2.03 16.41
N GLU A 9 -14.30 2.17 17.73
CA GLU A 9 -14.06 3.41 18.46
C GLU A 9 -12.62 3.93 18.29
N ASN A 10 -11.62 3.05 18.33
CA ASN A 10 -10.23 3.43 18.12
C ASN A 10 -9.97 3.84 16.67
N LEU A 11 -10.61 3.16 15.71
CA LEU A 11 -10.51 3.49 14.29
C LEU A 11 -11.14 4.85 13.95
N GLU A 12 -12.22 5.25 14.62
CA GLU A 12 -12.86 6.56 14.39
C GLU A 12 -11.97 7.75 14.78
N LYS A 13 -11.04 7.56 15.74
CA LYS A 13 -10.05 8.56 16.18
C LYS A 13 -8.89 8.75 15.20
N ILE A 14 -8.68 7.78 14.31
CA ILE A 14 -7.62 7.77 13.30
C ILE A 14 -8.21 8.26 11.99
N LYS A 15 -7.73 9.42 11.52
CA LYS A 15 -8.17 9.98 10.25
C LYS A 15 -7.15 9.74 9.15
N ILE A 16 -5.86 9.86 9.44
CA ILE A 16 -4.81 9.76 8.41
C ILE A 16 -3.88 8.59 8.71
N ILE A 17 -3.84 7.61 7.82
CA ILE A 17 -3.06 6.38 7.94
C ILE A 17 -1.98 6.37 6.84
N ALA A 18 -0.72 6.25 7.24
CA ALA A 18 0.41 6.01 6.33
C ALA A 18 0.74 4.53 6.30
N ILE A 19 0.89 3.96 5.11
CA ILE A 19 1.42 2.62 4.87
C ILE A 19 2.72 2.77 4.08
N TYR A 20 3.84 2.38 4.67
CA TYR A 20 5.15 2.43 4.03
C TYR A 20 5.78 1.05 3.96
N GLY A 21 6.48 0.76 2.88
CA GLY A 21 7.07 -0.56 2.63
C GLY A 21 7.65 -0.68 1.24
N ASP A 22 8.62 -1.58 1.06
CA ASP A 22 9.17 -1.84 -0.26
C ASP A 22 8.11 -2.47 -1.20
N THR A 23 8.40 -2.46 -2.50
CA THR A 23 7.52 -3.03 -3.52
C THR A 23 7.36 -4.53 -3.32
N GLY A 24 6.12 -5.02 -3.37
CA GLY A 24 5.83 -6.45 -3.23
C GLY A 24 5.61 -6.95 -1.81
N THR A 25 5.80 -6.11 -0.79
CA THR A 25 5.70 -6.52 0.62
C THR A 25 4.27 -6.70 1.14
N GLY A 26 3.24 -6.41 0.33
CA GLY A 26 1.83 -6.58 0.71
C GLY A 26 1.13 -5.32 1.27
N LYS A 27 1.66 -4.11 1.01
CA LYS A 27 1.04 -2.83 1.41
C LYS A 27 -0.44 -2.72 1.02
N THR A 28 -0.77 -3.02 -0.25
CA THR A 28 -2.15 -2.97 -0.75
C THR A 28 -3.04 -3.97 0.00
N GLY A 29 -2.58 -5.21 0.23
CA GLY A 29 -3.32 -6.18 1.04
C GLY A 29 -3.61 -5.69 2.46
N LEU A 30 -2.65 -5.00 3.09
CA LEU A 30 -2.86 -4.36 4.39
C LEU A 30 -3.85 -3.20 4.31
N ALA A 31 -3.79 -2.36 3.28
CA ALA A 31 -4.73 -1.26 3.06
C ALA A 31 -6.17 -1.78 2.96
N TYR A 32 -6.41 -2.78 2.11
CA TYR A 32 -7.71 -3.45 2.01
C TYR A 32 -8.15 -4.04 3.35
N LYS A 33 -7.20 -4.58 4.14
CA LYS A 33 -7.55 -5.14 5.44
C LYS A 33 -8.02 -4.08 6.42
N ILE A 34 -7.39 -2.91 6.39
CA ILE A 34 -7.80 -1.74 7.18
C ILE A 34 -9.17 -1.26 6.71
N ILE A 35 -9.38 -1.13 5.40
CA ILE A 35 -10.67 -0.72 4.81
C ILE A 35 -11.82 -1.61 5.30
N GLU A 36 -11.66 -2.95 5.32
CA GLU A 36 -12.68 -3.89 5.84
C GLU A 36 -13.07 -3.66 7.31
N LEU A 37 -12.25 -2.95 8.10
CA LEU A 37 -12.57 -2.66 9.50
C LEU A 37 -13.54 -1.49 9.65
N PHE A 38 -13.71 -0.69 8.60
CA PHE A 38 -14.62 0.44 8.57
C PHE A 38 -15.91 0.08 7.84
N ASN A 39 -17.01 0.69 8.26
CA ASN A 39 -18.30 0.59 7.57
C ASN A 39 -18.64 1.93 6.90
N LYS A 40 -17.86 2.29 5.87
CA LYS A 40 -17.97 3.58 5.16
C LYS A 40 -17.83 3.36 3.65
N LYS A 41 -18.34 4.31 2.86
CA LYS A 41 -18.08 4.35 1.42
C LYS A 41 -16.59 4.46 1.15
N VAL A 42 -16.10 3.75 0.15
CA VAL A 42 -14.68 3.65 -0.18
C VAL A 42 -14.43 4.23 -1.56
N TYR A 43 -13.48 5.15 -1.61
CA TYR A 43 -13.01 5.80 -2.80
C TYR A 43 -11.53 5.49 -3.01
N PHE A 44 -11.13 5.23 -4.24
CA PHE A 44 -9.73 5.16 -4.63
C PHE A 44 -9.39 6.41 -5.40
N LEU A 45 -8.26 7.02 -5.08
CA LEU A 45 -7.82 8.21 -5.79
C LEU A 45 -6.92 7.82 -6.95
N LYS A 46 -7.39 8.11 -8.17
CA LYS A 46 -6.68 7.89 -9.44
C LYS A 46 -6.17 6.46 -9.61
N HIS A 47 -7.01 5.47 -9.30
CA HIS A 47 -6.66 4.08 -9.55
C HIS A 47 -6.47 3.85 -11.06
N PRO A 48 -5.40 3.17 -11.51
CA PRO A 48 -5.09 3.01 -12.94
C PRO A 48 -6.05 2.07 -13.66
N LYS A 49 -6.83 1.29 -12.91
CA LYS A 49 -7.82 0.33 -13.42
C LYS A 49 -9.12 0.44 -12.62
N PRO A 50 -9.91 1.50 -12.83
CA PRO A 50 -11.16 1.74 -12.09
C PRO A 50 -12.14 0.56 -12.17
N GLU A 51 -12.18 -0.12 -13.31
CA GLU A 51 -13.09 -1.24 -13.58
C GLU A 51 -12.91 -2.43 -12.64
N ILE A 52 -11.72 -2.60 -12.05
CA ILE A 52 -11.46 -3.69 -11.10
C ILE A 52 -12.06 -3.36 -9.73
N ILE A 53 -11.87 -2.13 -9.26
CA ILE A 53 -12.35 -1.70 -7.93
C ILE A 53 -13.86 -1.45 -7.94
N GLU A 54 -14.43 -1.06 -9.07
CA GLU A 54 -15.87 -0.88 -9.23
C GLU A 54 -16.63 -2.22 -9.13
N LYS A 55 -16.03 -3.33 -9.61
CA LYS A 55 -16.61 -4.68 -9.46
C LYS A 55 -16.79 -5.13 -8.00
N ILE A 56 -15.99 -4.59 -7.09
CA ILE A 56 -16.11 -4.86 -5.65
C ILE A 56 -16.88 -3.77 -4.90
N GLY A 57 -17.52 -2.83 -5.62
CA GLY A 57 -18.38 -1.79 -5.07
C GLY A 57 -17.67 -0.52 -4.61
N TYR A 58 -16.40 -0.33 -4.98
CA TYR A 58 -15.64 0.88 -4.67
C TYR A 58 -15.70 1.89 -5.83
N GLN A 59 -15.47 3.16 -5.53
CA GLN A 59 -15.55 4.23 -6.52
C GLN A 59 -14.17 4.82 -6.82
N ASN A 60 -13.93 5.25 -8.05
CA ASN A 60 -12.68 5.91 -8.43
C ASN A 60 -12.88 7.43 -8.49
N LEU A 61 -11.98 8.19 -7.86
CA LEU A 61 -11.87 9.64 -8.00
C LEU A 61 -10.83 9.95 -9.07
N THR A 62 -11.17 10.82 -10.01
CA THR A 62 -10.27 11.17 -11.12
C THR A 62 -9.34 12.33 -10.79
N SER A 63 -9.69 13.12 -9.79
CA SER A 63 -9.04 14.37 -9.43
C SER A 63 -9.01 14.58 -7.91
N LEU A 64 -8.17 15.50 -7.43
CA LEU A 64 -8.09 15.82 -5.99
C LEU A 64 -9.23 16.73 -5.56
N GLU A 65 -9.73 17.53 -6.49
CA GLU A 65 -10.80 18.50 -6.34
C GLU A 65 -12.14 17.81 -5.98
N GLU A 66 -12.34 16.57 -6.45
CA GLU A 66 -13.51 15.76 -6.09
C GLU A 66 -13.58 15.45 -4.59
N ILE A 67 -12.45 15.44 -3.87
CA ILE A 67 -12.41 15.18 -2.41
C ILE A 67 -13.23 16.21 -1.63
N GLU A 68 -13.27 17.46 -2.10
CA GLU A 68 -13.98 18.57 -1.44
C GLU A 68 -15.50 18.34 -1.34
N ARG A 69 -16.04 17.42 -2.16
CA ARG A 69 -17.47 17.10 -2.21
C ARG A 69 -17.83 15.86 -1.38
N LEU A 70 -16.85 15.22 -0.76
CA LEU A 70 -17.03 13.98 -0.01
C LEU A 70 -17.11 14.27 1.49
N GLN A 71 -17.80 13.40 2.22
CA GLN A 71 -17.87 13.44 3.67
C GLN A 71 -18.04 12.03 4.22
N ASP A 72 -17.50 11.79 5.42
CA ASP A 72 -17.65 10.54 6.17
C ASP A 72 -17.37 9.25 5.36
N CYS A 73 -16.31 9.29 4.56
CA CYS A 73 -15.89 8.19 3.70
C CYS A 73 -14.45 7.74 3.97
N ILE A 74 -13.98 6.75 3.22
CA ILE A 74 -12.58 6.34 3.16
C ILE A 74 -12.05 6.72 1.79
N ILE A 75 -10.86 7.32 1.76
CA ILE A 75 -10.09 7.52 0.54
C ILE A 75 -8.82 6.71 0.66
N PHE A 76 -8.57 5.83 -0.30
CA PHE A 76 -7.31 5.14 -0.44
C PHE A 76 -6.52 5.73 -1.63
N TRP A 77 -5.32 6.20 -1.33
CA TRP A 77 -4.39 6.77 -2.30
C TRP A 77 -3.15 5.88 -2.37
N ASP A 78 -3.12 4.98 -3.35
CA ASP A 78 -2.01 4.07 -3.58
C ASP A 78 -0.96 4.73 -4.49
N GLU A 79 0.30 4.64 -4.09
CA GLU A 79 1.46 5.21 -4.76
C GLU A 79 1.22 6.67 -5.26
N PRO A 80 0.95 7.62 -4.35
CA PRO A 80 0.57 9.01 -4.69
C PRO A 80 1.59 9.74 -5.56
N GLN A 81 2.82 9.27 -5.53
CA GLN A 81 3.93 9.77 -6.30
C GLN A 81 3.75 9.54 -7.83
N LEU A 82 2.82 8.67 -8.23
CA LEU A 82 2.42 8.46 -9.62
C LEU A 82 1.44 9.52 -10.12
N SER A 83 0.68 10.15 -9.22
CA SER A 83 -0.30 11.19 -9.57
C SER A 83 0.10 12.60 -9.12
N THR A 84 1.24 12.74 -8.44
CA THR A 84 1.80 14.03 -7.99
C THR A 84 3.30 14.12 -8.27
N PRO A 85 3.82 15.28 -8.73
CA PRO A 85 5.24 15.43 -9.08
C PRO A 85 6.16 15.46 -7.85
N ILE A 86 6.90 14.40 -7.59
CA ILE A 86 7.60 14.10 -6.31
C ILE A 86 8.71 15.10 -5.95
N HIS A 87 9.17 15.90 -6.91
CA HIS A 87 10.36 16.75 -6.75
C HIS A 87 10.07 18.21 -6.41
N ASP A 88 8.79 18.58 -6.24
CA ASP A 88 8.39 19.96 -6.01
C ASP A 88 7.92 20.17 -4.55
N LYS A 89 8.26 21.34 -3.98
CA LYS A 89 7.62 21.84 -2.74
C LYS A 89 6.10 21.81 -2.83
N LYS A 90 5.57 21.95 -4.05
CA LYS A 90 4.15 21.81 -4.37
C LYS A 90 3.55 20.46 -3.93
N THR A 91 4.28 19.35 -4.00
CA THR A 91 3.74 18.03 -3.63
C THR A 91 3.55 17.87 -2.13
N ASN A 92 4.46 18.40 -1.31
CA ASN A 92 4.24 18.47 0.14
C ASN A 92 2.99 19.30 0.47
N ARG A 93 2.80 20.41 -0.23
CA ARG A 93 1.60 21.25 -0.05
C ARG A 93 0.33 20.50 -0.46
N ILE A 94 0.36 19.75 -1.55
CA ILE A 94 -0.77 18.92 -2.00
C ILE A 94 -1.11 17.86 -0.94
N ILE A 95 -0.14 17.07 -0.49
CA ILE A 95 -0.37 16.03 0.52
C ILE A 95 -0.89 16.65 1.82
N ALA A 96 -0.30 17.77 2.27
CA ALA A 96 -0.75 18.48 3.46
C ALA A 96 -2.19 18.99 3.32
N ASN A 97 -2.55 19.57 2.16
CA ASN A 97 -3.90 20.03 1.87
C ASN A 97 -4.90 18.87 1.90
N VAL A 98 -4.60 17.76 1.23
CA VAL A 98 -5.46 16.56 1.23
C VAL A 98 -5.61 15.99 2.65
N CYS A 99 -4.53 15.94 3.43
CA CYS A 99 -4.60 15.53 4.84
C CYS A 99 -5.48 16.46 5.68
N SER A 100 -5.40 17.79 5.44
CA SER A 100 -6.20 18.79 6.14
C SER A 100 -7.68 18.67 5.79
N LEU A 101 -8.00 18.58 4.49
CA LEU A 101 -9.36 18.38 4.00
C LEU A 101 -9.96 17.09 4.55
N ALA A 102 -9.20 15.99 4.52
CA ALA A 102 -9.68 14.72 5.03
C ALA A 102 -10.09 14.80 6.52
N ARG A 103 -9.34 15.54 7.34
CA ARG A 103 -9.71 15.77 8.74
C ARG A 103 -10.99 16.59 8.89
N GLN A 104 -11.11 17.70 8.14
CA GLN A 104 -12.27 18.59 8.20
C GLN A 104 -13.56 17.88 7.77
N LEU A 105 -13.47 17.03 6.74
CA LEU A 105 -14.60 16.32 6.15
C LEU A 105 -14.87 14.95 6.80
N SER A 106 -14.20 14.64 7.91
CA SER A 106 -14.28 13.35 8.62
C SER A 106 -13.96 12.12 7.74
N ILE A 107 -13.14 12.33 6.70
CA ILE A 107 -12.66 11.30 5.80
C ILE A 107 -11.50 10.55 6.45
N THR A 108 -11.52 9.22 6.32
CA THR A 108 -10.36 8.38 6.66
C THR A 108 -9.48 8.26 5.42
N LEU A 109 -8.33 8.91 5.44
CA LEU A 109 -7.36 8.89 4.35
C LEU A 109 -6.31 7.83 4.62
N ILE A 110 -6.18 6.87 3.71
CA ILE A 110 -5.14 5.86 3.71
C ILE A 110 -4.19 6.19 2.56
N ILE A 111 -2.91 6.41 2.86
CA ILE A 111 -1.87 6.65 1.86
C ILE A 111 -0.89 5.50 1.93
N ALA A 112 -0.72 4.76 0.83
CA ALA A 112 0.31 3.73 0.73
C ALA A 112 1.38 4.16 -0.26
N SER A 113 2.65 4.05 0.11
CA SER A 113 3.74 4.30 -0.82
C SER A 113 4.99 3.48 -0.52
N SER A 114 5.74 3.17 -1.57
CA SER A 114 7.12 2.68 -1.49
C SER A 114 8.16 3.82 -1.42
N ASP A 115 7.75 5.06 -1.69
CA ASP A 115 8.65 6.20 -1.78
C ASP A 115 8.69 7.01 -0.48
N THR A 116 9.85 7.04 0.17
CA THR A 116 10.05 7.83 1.40
C THR A 116 9.84 9.33 1.20
N ARG A 117 9.95 9.83 -0.04
CA ARG A 117 9.76 11.24 -0.37
C ARG A 117 8.31 11.71 -0.23
N VAL A 118 7.35 10.79 -0.25
CA VAL A 118 5.94 11.08 0.09
C VAL A 118 5.80 11.43 1.58
N PHE A 119 6.60 10.76 2.41
CA PHE A 119 6.58 10.83 3.87
C PHE A 119 7.64 11.80 4.42
N THR A 120 7.59 13.06 3.98
CA THR A 120 8.51 14.09 4.49
C THR A 120 8.20 14.46 5.94
N LYS A 121 9.19 15.03 6.65
CA LYS A 121 9.02 15.54 8.02
C LYS A 121 7.84 16.52 8.17
N HIS A 122 7.50 17.24 7.10
CA HIS A 122 6.34 18.15 7.07
C HIS A 122 5.03 17.36 7.11
N ASN A 123 4.91 16.35 6.25
CA ASN A 123 3.71 15.51 6.16
C ASN A 123 3.61 14.57 7.37
N GLU A 124 4.74 14.19 7.97
CA GLU A 124 4.80 13.26 9.10
C GLU A 124 3.87 13.64 10.27
N ALA A 125 3.64 14.94 10.48
CA ALA A 125 2.78 15.46 11.55
C ALA A 125 1.28 15.20 11.33
N TYR A 126 0.86 14.96 10.09
CA TYR A 126 -0.55 14.70 9.76
C TYR A 126 -0.97 13.24 10.00
N PHE A 127 -0.03 12.30 9.91
CA PHE A 127 -0.33 10.89 10.08
C PHE A 127 -0.57 10.52 11.54
N ASP A 128 -1.75 9.99 11.80
CA ASP A 128 -2.19 9.50 13.11
C ASP A 128 -1.66 8.10 13.40
N LEU A 129 -1.53 7.28 12.35
CA LEU A 129 -1.10 5.89 12.40
C LEU A 129 -0.14 5.60 11.24
N TRP A 130 0.99 4.99 11.59
CA TRP A 130 1.96 4.44 10.65
C TRP A 130 1.86 2.92 10.66
N LEU A 131 1.79 2.34 9.48
CA LEU A 131 1.85 0.91 9.26
C LEU A 131 3.06 0.63 8.35
N ILE A 132 4.07 0.00 8.91
CA ILE A 132 5.37 -0.20 8.27
C ILE A 132 5.51 -1.67 7.91
N LYS A 133 5.71 -1.92 6.63
CA LYS A 133 5.97 -3.22 6.02
C LYS A 133 7.47 -3.46 5.92
N ASP A 134 7.86 -4.58 5.32
CA ASP A 134 9.27 -4.88 5.12
C ASP A 134 9.96 -3.80 4.28
N VAL A 135 11.16 -3.42 4.69
CA VAL A 135 11.91 -2.29 4.12
C VAL A 135 13.40 -2.52 4.27
N ASP A 136 14.17 -2.06 3.30
CA ASP A 136 15.61 -1.87 3.50
C ASP A 136 15.87 -0.71 4.47
N PHE A 137 16.28 -1.07 5.70
CA PHE A 137 16.49 -0.11 6.78
C PHE A 137 17.53 0.97 6.45
N GLU A 138 18.55 0.63 5.67
CA GLU A 138 19.62 1.57 5.33
C GLU A 138 19.14 2.66 4.38
N MET A 139 18.12 2.38 3.57
CA MET A 139 17.49 3.36 2.68
C MET A 139 16.57 4.36 3.41
N ILE A 140 16.26 4.11 4.69
CA ILE A 140 15.33 4.94 5.45
C ILE A 140 16.07 6.16 6.01
N LYS A 141 15.52 7.35 5.69
CA LYS A 141 16.03 8.64 6.17
C LYS A 141 16.27 8.65 7.68
N GLN A 142 17.45 9.11 8.08
CA GLN A 142 17.81 9.27 9.48
C GLN A 142 16.82 10.18 10.22
N GLY A 143 16.45 9.78 11.44
CA GLY A 143 15.53 10.52 12.30
C GLY A 143 14.04 10.48 11.91
N SER A 144 13.68 9.85 10.77
CA SER A 144 12.29 9.67 10.35
C SER A 144 11.48 8.86 11.37
N LYS A 145 10.16 9.07 11.36
CA LYS A 145 9.24 8.28 12.20
C LYS A 145 9.31 6.78 11.88
N ILE A 146 9.46 6.43 10.61
CA ILE A 146 9.59 5.04 10.16
C ILE A 146 10.81 4.39 10.83
N ARG A 147 11.97 5.06 10.77
CA ARG A 147 13.21 4.54 11.39
C ARG A 147 13.08 4.38 12.90
N LYS A 148 12.43 5.34 13.57
CA LYS A 148 12.15 5.28 15.02
C LYS A 148 11.20 4.14 15.38
N ALA A 149 10.12 3.98 14.64
CA ALA A 149 9.15 2.92 14.83
C ALA A 149 9.80 1.54 14.67
N ILE A 150 10.67 1.36 13.66
CA ILE A 150 11.44 0.12 13.49
C ILE A 150 12.36 -0.10 14.70
N LYS A 151 13.20 0.88 15.06
CA LYS A 151 14.13 0.76 16.19
C LYS A 151 13.44 0.42 17.53
N ASN A 152 12.26 0.99 17.77
CA ASN A 152 11.50 0.73 18.99
C ASN A 152 10.88 -0.68 19.02
N ASN A 153 10.75 -1.34 17.87
CA ASN A 153 10.09 -2.64 17.72
C ASN A 153 11.06 -3.78 17.34
N SER A 154 12.21 -3.47 16.76
CA SER A 154 13.29 -4.42 16.51
C SER A 154 14.08 -4.58 17.82
N ARG A 155 13.89 -5.71 18.51
CA ARG A 155 14.81 -6.11 19.59
C ARG A 155 16.25 -6.36 19.09
N PHE A 156 16.44 -6.41 17.77
CA PHE A 156 17.69 -6.74 17.09
C PHE A 156 18.28 -5.53 16.36
N GLU A 157 19.53 -5.69 15.93
CA GLU A 157 20.22 -4.77 15.04
C GLU A 157 19.33 -4.37 13.86
N PRO A 158 19.12 -3.06 13.62
CA PRO A 158 18.20 -2.60 12.59
C PRO A 158 18.50 -3.08 11.16
N SER A 159 19.74 -3.45 10.88
CA SER A 159 20.19 -4.04 9.61
C SER A 159 19.55 -5.40 9.32
N GLY A 160 19.10 -6.13 10.35
CA GLY A 160 18.41 -7.41 10.23
C GLY A 160 16.89 -7.31 10.19
N PHE A 161 16.32 -6.10 10.07
CA PHE A 161 14.87 -5.92 10.07
C PHE A 161 14.24 -6.65 8.88
N ARG A 162 13.39 -7.63 9.20
CA ARG A 162 12.58 -8.39 8.24
C ARG A 162 11.17 -8.59 8.75
N LEU A 163 10.22 -8.44 7.84
CA LEU A 163 8.81 -8.75 8.07
C LEU A 163 8.28 -9.68 6.99
N GLU A 164 7.45 -10.63 7.39
CA GLU A 164 6.70 -11.45 6.44
C GLU A 164 5.61 -10.62 5.73
N ASP A 165 5.09 -11.12 4.61
CA ASP A 165 4.02 -10.47 3.83
C ASP A 165 2.77 -10.17 4.65
N ASN A 166 2.50 -10.98 5.67
CA ASN A 166 1.35 -10.81 6.58
C ASN A 166 1.70 -10.07 7.88
N GLU A 167 2.90 -9.52 8.02
CA GLU A 167 3.37 -8.81 9.20
C GLU A 167 3.56 -7.31 8.97
N PHE A 168 3.39 -6.49 9.99
CA PHE A 168 3.67 -5.05 9.93
C PHE A 168 4.02 -4.51 11.31
N VAL A 169 4.75 -3.40 11.35
CA VAL A 169 4.95 -2.60 12.57
C VAL A 169 3.97 -1.44 12.56
N ALA A 170 3.22 -1.28 13.65
CA ALA A 170 2.35 -0.14 13.88
C ALA A 170 3.03 0.88 14.80
N GLU A 171 2.87 2.16 14.49
CA GLU A 171 3.28 3.27 15.34
C GLU A 171 2.23 4.38 15.28
N SER A 172 1.63 4.69 16.42
CA SER A 172 0.66 5.75 16.62
C SER A 172 0.98 6.54 17.88
N ARG A 173 0.73 7.86 17.81
CA ARG A 173 0.74 8.72 19.00
C ARG A 173 -0.57 8.64 19.78
N LYS A 174 -1.67 8.37 19.06
CA LYS A 174 -3.04 8.37 19.59
C LYS A 174 -3.45 7.00 20.15
N LEU A 175 -2.91 5.92 19.58
CA LEU A 175 -3.20 4.54 19.97
C LEU A 175 -1.90 3.83 20.36
N ARG A 176 -1.29 4.25 21.48
CA ARG A 176 0.01 3.70 21.91
C ARG A 176 -0.05 2.21 22.20
N GLU A 177 -1.21 1.73 22.68
CA GLU A 177 -1.51 0.32 22.90
C GLU A 177 -1.52 -0.52 21.62
N PHE A 178 -1.65 0.14 20.46
CA PHE A 178 -1.55 -0.50 19.16
C PHE A 178 -0.12 -0.46 18.60
N ASN A 179 0.84 0.21 19.24
CA ASN A 179 2.23 0.19 18.77
C ASN A 179 2.81 -1.20 18.96
N GLY A 180 3.57 -1.68 17.97
CA GLY A 180 4.02 -3.07 18.01
C GLY A 180 4.19 -3.70 16.65
N LYS A 181 4.79 -4.90 16.64
CA LYS A 181 4.68 -5.83 15.52
C LYS A 181 3.31 -6.55 15.57
N HIS A 182 2.64 -6.62 14.42
CA HIS A 182 1.33 -7.23 14.24
C HIS A 182 1.31 -8.15 13.03
N THR A 183 0.31 -9.02 13.01
CA THR A 183 -0.02 -9.88 11.87
C THR A 183 -1.45 -9.63 11.41
N PHE A 184 -1.69 -9.82 10.11
CA PHE A 184 -3.02 -9.79 9.53
C PHE A 184 -3.28 -10.99 8.61
N LYS A 185 -4.55 -11.21 8.27
CA LYS A 185 -4.94 -12.16 7.22
C LYS A 185 -5.36 -11.35 6.01
N LEU A 186 -5.00 -11.80 4.81
CA LEU A 186 -5.44 -11.13 3.59
C LEU A 186 -6.97 -11.08 3.55
N PRO A 187 -7.54 -9.92 3.15
CA PRO A 187 -8.98 -9.76 3.08
C PRO A 187 -9.55 -10.58 1.91
N LYS A 188 -10.81 -11.01 2.01
CA LYS A 188 -11.41 -11.90 0.99
C LYS A 188 -11.50 -11.25 -0.39
N ILE A 189 -11.68 -9.93 -0.39
CA ILE A 189 -11.77 -9.10 -1.59
C ILE A 189 -10.42 -8.89 -2.28
N TRP A 190 -9.30 -9.25 -1.64
CA TRP A 190 -7.98 -9.05 -2.23
C TRP A 190 -7.70 -10.05 -3.35
N SER A 191 -7.08 -9.56 -4.42
CA SER A 191 -6.51 -10.40 -5.48
C SER A 191 -5.20 -9.79 -5.98
N GLU A 192 -4.41 -10.57 -6.71
CA GLU A 192 -3.16 -10.07 -7.29
C GLU A 192 -3.42 -8.94 -8.31
N GLU A 193 -4.60 -8.93 -8.95
CA GLU A 193 -5.01 -7.89 -9.90
C GLU A 193 -5.16 -6.53 -9.20
N HIS A 194 -5.78 -6.52 -8.01
CA HIS A 194 -5.89 -5.33 -7.16
C HIS A 194 -4.53 -4.85 -6.65
N SER A 195 -3.61 -5.79 -6.37
CA SER A 195 -2.30 -5.45 -5.80
C SER A 195 -1.27 -5.00 -6.84
N LYS A 196 -1.45 -5.36 -8.11
CA LYS A 196 -0.49 -5.07 -9.18
C LYS A 196 -1.22 -4.53 -10.41
N PRO A 197 -2.01 -3.44 -10.28
CA PRO A 197 -2.88 -3.01 -11.36
C PRO A 197 -2.09 -2.48 -12.57
N TYR A 198 -0.89 -1.95 -12.36
CA TYR A 198 0.04 -1.49 -13.41
C TYR A 198 0.73 -2.61 -14.21
N ARG A 199 0.53 -3.88 -13.83
CA ARG A 199 1.13 -5.00 -14.57
C ARG A 199 0.29 -5.23 -15.83
N ASN A 200 0.82 -4.87 -17.01
CA ASN A 200 0.15 -5.12 -18.30
C ASN A 200 -0.20 -6.62 -18.42
N SER A 201 -1.49 -6.92 -18.58
CA SER A 201 -2.00 -8.27 -18.83
C SER A 201 -1.47 -8.87 -20.14
N GLU A 202 -1.18 -8.01 -21.13
CA GLU A 202 -0.67 -8.40 -22.44
C GLU A 202 0.75 -8.98 -22.42
N ARG A 203 1.65 -8.52 -21.53
CA ARG A 203 3.00 -9.12 -21.42
C ARG A 203 2.97 -10.56 -20.90
N ASN A 204 1.88 -10.99 -20.25
CA ASN A 204 1.74 -12.34 -19.74
C ASN A 204 1.22 -13.35 -20.79
N SER A 205 0.42 -12.92 -21.77
CA SER A 205 0.02 -13.77 -22.90
C SER A 205 1.21 -14.04 -23.82
N GLU A 206 2.04 -13.02 -24.09
CA GLU A 206 3.28 -13.16 -24.85
C GLU A 206 4.28 -14.10 -24.16
N ARG A 207 4.53 -13.93 -22.85
CA ARG A 207 5.42 -14.83 -22.10
C ARG A 207 4.91 -16.27 -22.00
N LYS A 208 3.58 -16.49 -21.98
CA LYS A 208 2.99 -17.84 -22.05
C LYS A 208 3.15 -18.44 -23.46
N CYS A 209 2.95 -17.66 -24.52
CA CYS A 209 3.17 -18.08 -25.90
C CYS A 209 4.64 -18.42 -26.18
N GLU A 210 5.58 -17.61 -25.68
CA GLU A 210 7.03 -17.81 -25.81
C GLU A 210 7.48 -19.13 -25.16
N LYS A 211 7.06 -19.39 -23.92
CA LYS A 211 7.36 -20.65 -23.22
C LYS A 211 6.80 -21.88 -23.94
N THR A 212 5.67 -21.71 -24.64
CA THR A 212 5.03 -22.78 -25.42
C THR A 212 5.76 -23.03 -26.74
N ARG A 213 6.24 -21.97 -27.41
CA ARG A 213 7.11 -22.05 -28.60
C ARG A 213 8.45 -22.73 -28.28
N VAL A 214 9.12 -22.31 -27.21
CA VAL A 214 10.42 -22.89 -26.81
C VAL A 214 10.30 -24.38 -26.44
N LYS A 215 9.21 -24.79 -25.77
CA LYS A 215 8.94 -26.22 -25.50
C LYS A 215 8.67 -27.04 -26.77
N LYS A 216 8.01 -26.47 -27.79
CA LYS A 216 7.78 -27.13 -29.09
C LYS A 216 9.07 -27.30 -29.89
N VAL A 217 9.96 -26.30 -29.90
CA VAL A 217 11.27 -26.37 -30.59
C VAL A 217 12.17 -27.44 -29.95
N ARG A 218 12.26 -27.48 -28.61
CA ARG A 218 13.05 -28.50 -27.90
C ARG A 218 12.53 -29.93 -28.09
N LYS A 219 11.21 -30.13 -28.26
CA LYS A 219 10.62 -31.45 -28.57
C LYS A 219 10.94 -31.91 -30.01
N LYS A 220 11.04 -30.99 -30.98
CA LYS A 220 11.42 -31.33 -32.36
C LYS A 220 12.90 -31.74 -32.46
N GLN A 221 13.80 -31.03 -31.79
CA GLN A 221 15.23 -31.38 -31.78
C GLN A 221 15.51 -32.75 -31.14
N ARG A 222 14.77 -33.14 -30.10
CA ARG A 222 14.90 -34.48 -29.49
C ARG A 222 14.38 -35.64 -30.34
N LYS A 223 13.52 -35.39 -31.33
CA LYS A 223 13.00 -36.44 -32.24
C LYS A 223 13.81 -36.60 -33.53
N GLY A 224 14.63 -35.60 -33.90
CA GLY A 224 15.50 -35.65 -35.08
C GLY A 224 16.82 -36.41 -34.89
N GLY A 225 17.29 -36.59 -33.66
CA GLY A 225 18.59 -37.23 -33.37
C GLY A 225 18.60 -38.75 -33.23
N LYS A 226 17.59 -39.48 -33.75
CA LYS A 226 17.49 -40.95 -33.61
C LYS A 226 17.53 -41.74 -34.93
N LYS A 227 17.95 -41.12 -36.03
CA LYS A 227 18.24 -41.81 -37.29
C LYS A 227 19.69 -41.52 -37.67
N ASN A 228 20.60 -42.37 -37.19
CA ASN A 228 21.93 -42.65 -37.73
C ASN A 228 22.67 -43.51 -36.69
N VAL A 229 22.24 -44.76 -36.56
CA VAL A 229 23.05 -45.92 -36.18
C VAL A 229 22.49 -47.09 -36.99
#